data_AF-K2G4G5-F1
#
_entry.id   AF-K2G4G5-F1
#
_cell.length_a   1.000
_cell.length_b   1.000
_cell.length_c   1.000
_cell.angle_alpha   90.00
_cell.angle_beta   90.00
_cell.angle_gamma   90.00
#
_symmetry.space_group_name_H-M   'P 1'
#
loop_
_entity.id
_entity.type
_entity.pdbx_description
1 polymer ?
#
loop_
_entity_poly.entity_id
_entity_poly.type
_entity_poly.pdbx_seq_one_letter_code
_entity_poly.pdbx_strand_id
1 'polypeptide(L)' 'MGDDAFQVYVKKNTKLCPQCHSPIEKNGGCNHITCTCGFQFCWLCMQPYTNDHWKVNRSGCTQFS' A
#
# COMPACT_ATOMS: atom_id res chain seq x y z
N MET A 1 31.12 -3.81 -10.62
CA MET A 1 29.96 -2.90 -10.55
C MET A 1 28.84 -3.68 -9.88
N GLY A 2 28.50 -3.36 -8.64
CA GLY A 2 27.57 -4.17 -7.87
C GLY A 2 27.01 -3.40 -6.70
N ASP A 3 25.81 -2.84 -6.89
CA ASP A 3 24.93 -2.36 -5.82
C ASP A 3 23.48 -2.07 -6.29
N ASP A 4 23.13 -2.35 -7.55
CA ASP A 4 21.79 -2.07 -8.09
C ASP A 4 20.66 -2.93 -7.50
N ALA A 5 20.96 -4.15 -7.02
CA ALA A 5 19.95 -5.09 -6.55
C ALA A 5 19.30 -4.70 -5.20
N PHE A 6 20.05 -4.03 -4.32
CA PHE A 6 19.57 -3.68 -2.98
C PHE A 6 18.66 -2.44 -3.00
N GLN A 7 18.99 -1.46 -3.83
CA GLN A 7 18.19 -0.24 -4.01
C GLN A 7 16.79 -0.52 -4.59
N VAL A 8 16.66 -1.56 -5.43
CA VAL A 8 15.38 -2.01 -6.00
C VAL A 8 14.48 -2.65 -4.93
N TYR A 9 15.05 -3.32 -3.93
CA TYR A 9 14.29 -3.96 -2.85
C TYR A 9 13.67 -2.94 -1.90
N VAL A 10 14.43 -1.90 -1.53
CA VAL A 10 13.95 -0.84 -0.62
C VAL A 10 12.82 -0.02 -1.26
N LYS A 11 12.96 0.36 -2.53
CA LYS A 11 11.91 1.13 -3.23
C LYS A 11 10.58 0.39 -3.41
N LYS A 12 10.57 -0.95 -3.41
CA LYS A 12 9.35 -1.74 -3.62
C LYS A 12 8.50 -1.91 -2.37
N ASN A 13 9.10 -1.79 -1.18
CA ASN A 13 8.43 -2.12 0.08
C ASN A 13 8.05 -0.89 0.92
N THR A 14 8.42 0.30 0.47
CA THR A 14 8.09 1.56 1.16
C THR A 14 7.25 2.45 0.24
N LYS A 15 6.05 2.84 0.69
CA LYS A 15 5.20 3.81 -0.01
C LYS A 15 4.83 4.94 0.93
N LEU A 16 4.53 6.11 0.37
CA LEU A 16 4.06 7.25 1.15
C LEU A 16 2.54 7.18 1.35
N CYS A 17 2.07 7.59 2.52
CA CYS A 17 0.65 7.80 2.77
C CYS A 17 0.09 8.88 1.82
N PRO A 18 -1.02 8.66 1.11
CA PRO A 18 -1.60 9.68 0.23
C PRO A 18 -2.22 10.87 1.00
N GLN A 19 -2.47 10.74 2.30
CA GLN A 19 -3.03 11.82 3.12
C GLN A 19 -1.94 12.66 3.80
N CYS A 20 -0.98 12.03 4.49
CA CYS A 20 0.03 12.75 5.27
C CYS A 20 1.46 12.64 4.73
N HIS A 21 1.66 11.91 3.63
CA HIS A 21 2.97 11.63 3.02
C HIS A 21 3.99 10.96 3.95
N SER A 22 3.57 10.41 5.09
CA SER A 22 4.46 9.64 5.96
C SER A 22 4.92 8.35 5.27
N PRO A 23 6.19 7.96 5.41
CA PRO A 23 6.70 6.71 4.87
C PRO A 23 6.04 5.54 5.60
N ILE A 24 5.52 4.59 4.83
CA ILE A 24 4.91 3.37 5.33
C ILE A 24 5.66 2.17 4.77
N GLU A 25 6.09 1.31 5.68
CA GLU A 25 6.69 0.02 5.36
C GLU A 25 5.61 -1.05 5.29
N LYS A 26 5.60 -1.84 4.21
CA LYS A 26 4.59 -2.89 4.05
C LYS A 26 4.91 -4.09 4.97
N ASN A 27 4.28 -4.14 6.13
CA ASN A 27 4.53 -5.17 7.15
C ASN A 27 3.77 -6.50 6.96
N GLY A 28 3.50 -6.95 5.72
CA GLY A 28 2.95 -8.28 5.48
C GLY A 28 2.03 -8.45 4.26
N GLY A 29 1.38 -9.62 4.19
CA GLY A 29 0.54 -10.09 3.07
C GLY A 29 -0.82 -9.41 2.93
N CYS A 30 -1.29 -8.66 3.94
CA CYS A 30 -2.52 -7.89 3.84
C CYS A 30 -2.28 -6.57 3.09
N ASN A 31 -3.20 -6.22 2.19
CA ASN A 31 -3.12 -4.95 1.46
C ASN A 31 -3.83 -3.80 2.19
N HIS A 32 -4.48 -4.05 3.33
CA HIS A 32 -5.02 -2.99 4.19
C HIS A 32 -3.89 -2.36 5.02
N ILE A 33 -3.66 -1.08 4.81
CA ILE A 33 -2.64 -0.30 5.50
C ILE A 33 -3.32 0.76 6.34
N THR A 34 -2.96 0.83 7.61
CA THR A 34 -3.36 1.90 8.52
C THR A 34 -2.15 2.78 8.77
N CYS A 35 -2.22 4.04 8.34
CA CYS A 35 -1.19 5.01 8.63
C CYS A 35 -1.25 5.46 10.10
N THR A 36 -0.12 5.91 10.63
CA THR A 36 -0.03 6.55 11.94
C THR A 36 -0.88 7.82 12.08
N CYS A 37 -1.21 8.47 10.96
CA CYS A 37 -2.16 9.59 10.94
C CYS A 37 -3.63 9.17 11.12
N GLY A 38 -3.90 7.85 11.15
CA GLY A 38 -5.26 7.29 11.23
C GLY A 38 -5.91 7.00 9.89
N PHE A 39 -5.30 7.41 8.77
CA PHE A 39 -5.82 7.12 7.43
C PHE A 39 -5.62 5.65 7.06
N GLN A 40 -6.71 4.97 6.68
CA GLN A 40 -6.69 3.59 6.24
C GLN A 40 -6.84 3.54 4.73
N PHE A 41 -5.94 2.82 4.05
CA PHE A 41 -5.94 2.73 2.59
C PHE A 41 -5.44 1.37 2.11
N CYS A 42 -5.72 1.07 0.85
CA CYS A 42 -5.24 -0.14 0.21
C CYS A 42 -3.86 0.07 -0.42
N TRP A 43 -2.90 -0.79 -0.13
CA TRP A 43 -1.55 -0.75 -0.68
C TRP A 43 -1.49 -0.90 -2.20
N LEU A 44 -2.44 -1.66 -2.79
CA LEU A 44 -2.48 -1.94 -4.21
C LEU A 44 -2.93 -0.72 -5.01
N CYS A 45 -4.11 -0.18 -4.71
CA CYS A 45 -4.71 0.91 -5.46
C CYS A 45 -4.52 2.30 -4.83
N MET A 46 -3.93 2.37 -3.63
CA MET A 46 -3.71 3.61 -2.86
C MET A 46 -4.99 4.40 -2.56
N GLN A 47 -6.16 3.74 -2.62
CA GLN A 47 -7.47 4.31 -2.32
C GLN A 47 -7.86 4.11 -0.84
N PRO A 48 -8.75 4.96 -0.29
CA PRO A 48 -9.29 4.77 1.06
C PRO A 48 -9.84 3.35 1.27
N TYR A 49 -9.45 2.73 2.38
CA TYR A 49 -9.91 1.40 2.75
C TYR A 49 -11.25 1.54 3.46
N THR A 50 -12.32 1.05 2.83
CA THR A 50 -13.68 1.03 3.38
C THR A 50 -14.10 -0.41 3.66
N ASN A 51 -15.14 -0.60 4.48
CA ASN A 51 -15.66 -1.94 4.82
C ASN A 51 -16.07 -2.79 3.60
N ASP A 52 -16.35 -2.14 2.47
CA ASP A 52 -16.77 -2.78 1.23
C ASP A 52 -15.62 -2.97 0.23
N HIS A 53 -14.42 -2.44 0.53
CA HIS A 53 -13.28 -2.45 -0.38
C HIS A 53 -12.87 -3.85 -0.84
N TRP A 54 -13.07 -4.87 -0.01
CA TRP A 54 -12.80 -6.27 -0.35
C TRP A 54 -14.03 -7.04 -0.86
N LYS A 55 -15.25 -6.56 -0.56
CA LYS A 55 -16.51 -7.22 -0.91
C LYS A 55 -16.95 -6.91 -2.33
N VAL A 56 -16.67 -5.69 -2.79
CA VAL A 56 -17.01 -5.24 -4.12
C VAL A 56 -15.76 -4.69 -4.78
N ASN A 57 -15.49 -5.13 -6.00
CA ASN A 57 -14.44 -4.56 -6.85
C ASN A 57 -14.77 -3.13 -7.33
N ARG A 58 -15.58 -2.39 -6.58
CA ARG A 58 -16.17 -1.10 -6.93
C ARG A 58 -15.12 0.02 -6.98
N SER A 59 -14.00 -0.17 -6.30
CA SER A 59 -12.86 0.76 -6.31
C SER A 59 -11.80 0.41 -7.36
N GLY A 60 -12.02 -0.62 -8.19
CA GLY A 60 -11.04 -1.07 -9.18
C GLY A 60 -9.79 -1.72 -8.56
N CYS A 61 -9.91 -2.32 -7.39
CA CYS A 61 -8.80 -2.94 -6.68
C CYS A 61 -8.54 -4.36 -7.22
N THR A 62 -7.55 -4.52 -8.10
CA THR A 62 -7.27 -5.74 -8.89
C THR A 62 -6.74 -6.95 -8.10
N GLN A 63 -7.06 -7.10 -6.81
CA GLN A 63 -6.58 -8.25 -6.00
C GLN A 63 -7.04 -9.61 -6.55
N PHE A 64 -8.03 -9.67 -7.45
CA PHE A 64 -8.58 -10.89 -8.03
C PHE A 64 -8.64 -10.86 -9.58
N SER A 65 -7.57 -10.44 -10.26
CA SER A 65 -7.45 -10.71 -11.70
C SER A 65 -6.75 -12.03 -11.96
#